data_AF-A0A0S8DDA9-F1
#
_entry.id   AF-A0A0S8DDA9-F1
#
_cell.length_a   1.000
_cell.length_b   1.000
_cell.length_c   1.000
_cell.angle_alpha   90.00
_cell.angle_beta   90.00
_cell.angle_gamma   90.00
#
_symmetry.space_group_name_H-M   'P 1'
#
loop_
_entity.id
_entity.type
_entity.pdbx_description
1 polymer ?
#
loop_
_entity_poly.entity_id
_entity_poly.type
_entity_poly.pdbx_seq_one_letter_code
_entity_poly.pdbx_strand_id
1 'polypeptide(L)'
;MEQRNNNRCPVTLNAKIFSRGRAFEGLISNVSEEGLGYNLTTFVESGDSFLPYKIIDLLFQLPSGETVEMKGEIRWFVKPSSGKKGLLLGLMVVDPPEKYTSWLRTFDRK
;
A
#
# COMPACT_ATOMS: atom_id res chain seq x y z
N MET A 1 8.13 14.67 13.39
CA MET A 1 7.68 13.27 13.55
C MET A 1 6.25 13.37 14.06
N GLU A 2 5.27 13.44 13.17
CA GLU A 2 3.88 13.60 13.58
C GLU A 2 3.37 12.29 14.18
N GLN A 3 2.63 12.39 15.28
CA GLN A 3 2.12 11.27 16.06
C GLN A 3 1.29 10.36 15.15
N ARG A 4 1.65 9.08 15.11
CA ARG A 4 0.94 8.07 14.31
C ARG A 4 -0.37 7.76 15.04
N ASN A 5 -1.49 8.26 14.52
CA ASN A 5 -2.80 8.11 15.16
C ASN A 5 -3.37 6.68 15.13
N ASN A 6 -2.78 5.75 14.36
CA ASN A 6 -3.30 4.40 14.19
C ASN A 6 -2.25 3.30 14.33
N ASN A 7 -2.59 2.25 15.09
CA ASN A 7 -1.82 1.03 15.23
C ASN A 7 -1.78 0.33 13.86
N ARG A 8 -0.59 0.23 13.27
CA ARG A 8 -0.40 -0.48 12.01
C ARG A 8 -0.22 -1.97 12.27
N CYS A 9 -1.06 -2.80 11.67
CA CYS A 9 -0.96 -4.25 11.72
C CYS A 9 0.08 -4.71 10.68
N PRO A 10 1.16 -5.39 11.09
CA PRO A 10 2.12 -5.94 10.13
C PRO A 10 1.47 -7.09 9.36
N VAL A 11 1.62 -7.07 8.04
CA VAL A 11 1.09 -8.10 7.12
C VAL A 11 2.07 -8.30 5.98
N THR A 12 1.92 -9.41 5.24
CA THR A 12 2.64 -9.62 3.98
C THR A 12 1.64 -10.08 2.93
N LEU A 13 1.20 -9.16 2.06
CA LEU A 13 0.26 -9.47 0.99
C LEU A 13 0.86 -9.09 -0.36
N ASN A 14 0.78 -10.00 -1.33
CA ASN A 14 1.07 -9.69 -2.72
C ASN A 14 0.03 -8.70 -3.24
N ALA A 15 0.51 -7.64 -3.88
CA ALA A 15 -0.33 -6.56 -4.35
C ALA A 15 0.21 -5.98 -5.65
N LYS A 16 -0.68 -5.30 -6.37
CA LYS A 16 -0.39 -4.57 -7.60
C LYS A 16 -0.89 -3.14 -7.46
N ILE A 17 -0.05 -2.19 -7.83
CA ILE A 17 -0.42 -0.79 -8.01
C ILE A 17 -0.58 -0.53 -9.50
N PHE A 18 -1.65 0.17 -9.87
CA PHE A 18 -1.86 0.66 -11.23
C PHE A 18 -1.68 2.17 -11.26
N SER A 19 -0.81 2.65 -12.16
CA SER A 19 -0.50 4.06 -12.31
C SER A 19 -0.08 4.35 -13.74
N ARG A 20 -0.72 5.35 -14.38
CA ARG A 20 -0.48 5.73 -15.79
C ARG A 20 -0.53 4.54 -16.78
N GLY A 21 -1.50 3.65 -16.60
CA GLY A 21 -1.68 2.47 -17.46
C GLY A 21 -0.60 1.37 -17.29
N ARG A 22 0.26 1.47 -16.27
CA ARG A 22 1.25 0.44 -15.93
C ARG A 22 0.89 -0.21 -14.60
N ALA A 23 1.11 -1.52 -14.53
CA ALA A 23 1.01 -2.29 -13.29
C ALA A 23 2.40 -2.45 -12.67
N PHE A 24 2.47 -2.27 -11.36
CA PHE A 24 3.68 -2.42 -10.57
C PHE A 24 3.42 -3.41 -9.45
N GLU A 25 4.20 -4.48 -9.39
CA GLU A 25 4.07 -5.52 -8.38
C GLU A 25 4.83 -5.14 -7.10
N GLY A 26 4.38 -5.70 -5.98
CA GLY A 26 4.94 -5.42 -4.69
C GLY A 26 4.22 -6.10 -3.55
N LEU A 27 4.60 -5.70 -2.34
CA LEU A 27 4.12 -6.27 -1.09
C LEU A 27 3.55 -5.19 -0.18
N ILE A 28 2.32 -5.39 0.28
CA ILE A 28 1.79 -4.64 1.43
C ILE A 28 2.46 -5.22 2.68
N SER A 29 3.17 -4.38 3.42
CA SER A 29 3.95 -4.74 4.63
C SER A 29 3.27 -4.39 5.95
N ASN A 30 2.34 -3.46 5.91
CA ASN A 30 1.52 -3.07 7.05
C ASN A 30 0.27 -2.36 6.57
N VAL A 31 -0.79 -2.46 7.36
CA VAL A 31 -2.11 -1.89 7.10
C VAL A 31 -2.66 -1.24 8.36
N SER A 32 -3.56 -0.29 8.18
CA SER A 32 -4.34 0.41 9.20
C SER A 32 -5.59 0.98 8.53
N GLU A 33 -6.58 1.44 9.31
CA GLU A 33 -7.81 1.99 8.74
C GLU A 33 -7.54 3.11 7.71
N GLU A 34 -6.59 3.99 8.01
CA GLU A 34 -6.31 5.18 7.19
C GLU A 34 -5.14 5.01 6.21
N GLY A 35 -4.37 3.92 6.30
CA GLY A 35 -3.13 3.84 5.51
C GLY A 35 -2.46 2.48 5.47
N LEU A 36 -1.55 2.33 4.52
CA LEU A 36 -0.77 1.11 4.33
C LEU A 36 0.64 1.39 3.81
N GLY A 37 1.56 0.47 4.10
CA GLY A 37 2.93 0.49 3.62
C GLY A 37 3.14 -0.49 2.48
N TYR A 38 3.59 -0.01 1.32
CA TYR A 38 3.81 -0.83 0.13
C TYR A 38 5.29 -0.87 -0.27
N ASN A 39 5.80 -2.06 -0.54
CA ASN A 39 7.16 -2.32 -0.99
C ASN A 39 7.10 -2.74 -2.46
N LEU A 40 7.56 -1.86 -3.33
CA LEU A 40 7.54 -2.11 -4.75
C LEU A 40 8.73 -2.99 -5.14
N THR A 41 8.44 -4.11 -5.81
CA THR A 41 9.43 -5.12 -6.23
C THR A 41 9.77 -5.02 -7.71
N THR A 42 8.88 -4.43 -8.52
CA THR A 42 9.16 -4.13 -9.93
C THR A 42 10.25 -3.06 -10.06
N PHE A 43 11.13 -3.16 -11.04
CA PHE A 43 12.10 -2.08 -11.29
C PHE A 43 11.40 -0.83 -11.83
N VAL A 44 11.73 0.34 -11.28
CA VAL A 44 11.20 1.63 -11.71
C VAL A 44 12.36 2.54 -12.05
N GLU A 45 12.52 2.87 -13.33
CA GLU A 45 13.59 3.74 -13.83
C GLU A 45 13.41 5.19 -13.37
N SER A 46 12.18 5.68 -13.25
CA SER A 46 11.89 7.05 -12.82
C SER A 46 10.77 7.14 -11.77
N GLY A 47 10.99 7.97 -10.75
CA GLY A 47 10.05 8.17 -9.65
C GLY A 47 8.78 8.93 -10.02
N ASP A 48 8.66 9.43 -11.26
CA ASP A 48 7.53 10.24 -11.73
C ASP A 48 6.17 9.53 -11.65
N SER A 49 6.19 8.19 -11.59
CA SER A 49 4.97 7.40 -11.40
C SER A 49 4.43 7.49 -9.97
N PHE A 50 5.25 7.91 -9.01
CA PHE A 50 5.00 7.83 -7.56
C PHE A 50 5.24 9.17 -6.84
N LEU A 51 4.67 10.24 -7.36
CA LEU A 51 4.71 11.55 -6.72
C LEU A 51 3.73 11.63 -5.53
N PRO A 52 4.01 12.44 -4.49
CA PRO A 52 3.08 12.67 -3.40
C PRO A 52 1.75 13.24 -3.90
N TYR A 53 0.68 12.98 -3.16
CA TYR A 53 -0.72 13.37 -3.41
C TYR A 53 -1.35 12.74 -4.66
N LYS A 54 -0.64 11.84 -5.33
CA LYS A 54 -1.17 11.12 -6.47
C LYS A 54 -2.08 9.97 -6.00
N ILE A 55 -3.28 9.90 -6.58
CA ILE A 55 -4.18 8.76 -6.43
C ILE A 55 -3.73 7.64 -7.37
N ILE A 56 -3.69 6.43 -6.82
CA ILE A 56 -3.37 5.18 -7.52
C ILE A 56 -4.39 4.11 -7.15
N ASP A 57 -4.60 3.17 -8.07
CA ASP A 57 -5.43 1.99 -7.81
C ASP A 57 -4.55 0.87 -7.25
N LEU A 58 -5.07 0.17 -6.25
CA LEU A 58 -4.41 -0.93 -5.56
C LEU A 58 -5.28 -2.18 -5.65
N LEU A 59 -4.67 -3.30 -6.01
CA LEU A 59 -5.31 -4.61 -6.10
C LEU A 59 -4.50 -5.63 -5.30
N PHE A 60 -5.17 -6.37 -4.41
CA PHE A 60 -4.54 -7.45 -3.64
C PHE A 60 -5.56 -8.50 -3.23
N GLN A 61 -5.09 -9.66 -2.80
CA GLN A 61 -5.93 -10.74 -2.31
C GLN A 61 -5.82 -10.85 -0.79
N LEU A 62 -6.96 -10.94 -0.11
CA LEU A 62 -7.02 -11.23 1.32
C LEU A 62 -6.69 -12.71 1.60
N PRO A 63 -6.32 -13.06 2.85
CA PRO A 63 -6.14 -14.46 3.24
C PRO A 63 -7.37 -15.34 3.02
N SER A 64 -8.58 -14.75 2.99
CA SER A 64 -9.83 -15.44 2.66
C SER A 64 -9.93 -15.89 1.20
N GLY A 65 -9.06 -15.38 0.32
CA GLY A 65 -9.15 -15.57 -1.12
C GLY A 65 -9.84 -14.41 -1.85
N GLU A 66 -10.50 -13.51 -1.12
CA GLU A 66 -11.23 -12.39 -1.72
C GLU A 66 -10.28 -11.34 -2.31
N THR A 67 -10.60 -10.85 -3.50
CA THR A 67 -9.85 -9.76 -4.12
C THR A 67 -10.35 -8.41 -3.64
N VAL A 68 -9.43 -7.57 -3.16
CA VAL A 68 -9.66 -6.18 -2.77
C VAL A 68 -9.11 -5.27 -3.84
N GLU A 69 -9.96 -4.38 -4.33
CA GLU A 69 -9.60 -3.25 -5.17
C GLU A 69 -9.96 -1.98 -4.39
N MET A 70 -9.03 -1.04 -4.33
CA MET A 70 -9.21 0.21 -3.58
C MET A 70 -8.27 1.30 -4.10
N LYS A 71 -8.58 2.55 -3.76
CA LYS A 71 -7.74 3.69 -4.10
C LYS A 71 -6.84 4.07 -2.93
N GLY A 72 -5.63 4.51 -3.27
CA GLY A 72 -4.69 5.04 -2.30
C GLY A 72 -4.06 6.35 -2.78
N GLU A 73 -3.90 7.30 -1.88
CA GLU A 73 -3.10 8.50 -2.11
C GLU A 73 -1.66 8.27 -1.65
N ILE A 74 -0.68 8.54 -2.50
CA ILE A 74 0.73 8.49 -2.11
C ILE A 74 1.03 9.66 -1.17
N ARG A 75 1.35 9.40 0.10
CA ARG A 75 1.74 10.46 1.06
C ARG A 75 3.23 10.71 1.08
N TRP A 76 4.03 9.65 0.91
CA TRP A 76 5.47 9.72 0.83
C TRP A 76 6.05 8.52 0.10
N PHE A 77 7.27 8.67 -0.40
CA PHE A 77 8.05 7.56 -0.95
C PHE A 77 9.51 7.64 -0.50
N VAL A 78 10.17 6.49 -0.37
CA VAL A 78 11.59 6.40 -0.05
C VAL A 78 12.26 5.42 -1.01
N LYS A 79 13.35 5.85 -1.64
CA LYS A 79 14.24 4.97 -2.40
C LYS A 79 15.24 4.31 -1.42
N PRO A 80 15.37 2.98 -1.39
CA PRO A 80 16.38 2.32 -0.57
C PRO A 80 17.79 2.79 -0.97
N SER A 81 18.63 3.07 0.01
CA SER A 81 20.01 3.55 -0.19
C SER A 81 20.98 2.49 -0.71
N SER A 82 20.62 1.20 -0.69
CA SER A 82 21.55 0.07 -0.79
C SER A 82 21.50 -0.68 -2.12
N GLY A 83 21.52 0.01 -3.27
CA GLY A 83 21.55 -0.62 -4.61
C GLY A 83 20.36 -1.54 -4.94
N LYS A 84 19.45 -1.73 -3.98
CA LYS A 84 18.21 -2.48 -4.12
C LYS A 84 17.27 -1.66 -4.97
N LYS A 85 16.99 -2.19 -6.15
CA LYS A 85 15.95 -1.72 -7.06
C LYS A 85 14.59 -1.90 -6.37
N GLY A 86 13.98 -0.80 -5.94
CA GLY A 86 12.68 -0.82 -5.27
C GLY A 86 12.27 0.56 -4.74
N LEU A 87 11.02 0.66 -4.32
CA LEU A 87 10.46 1.90 -3.76
C LEU A 87 9.56 1.55 -2.57
N LEU A 88 9.77 2.23 -1.44
CA LEU A 88 8.86 2.17 -0.31
C LEU A 88 7.83 3.27 -0.46
N LEU A 89 6.56 2.94 -0.37
CA LEU A 89 5.45 3.89 -0.46
C LEU A 89 4.65 3.87 0.83
N GLY A 90 4.35 5.05 1.35
CA GLY A 90 3.30 5.25 2.34
C GLY A 90 2.04 5.72 1.63
N LEU A 91 0.97 4.93 1.70
CA LEU A 91 -0.31 5.27 1.11
C LEU A 91 -1.31 5.64 2.20
N MET A 92 -2.13 6.65 1.93
CA MET A 92 -3.38 6.91 2.64
C MET A 92 -4.50 6.23 1.88
N VAL A 93 -5.37 5.52 2.59
CA VAL A 93 -6.53 4.85 1.99
C VAL A 93 -7.60 5.89 1.65
N VAL A 94 -8.13 5.84 0.43
CA VAL A 94 -9.25 6.68 -0.02
C VAL A 94 -10.48 5.80 -0.12
N ASP A 95 -11.55 6.19 0.59
CA ASP A 95 -12.84 5.49 0.64
C ASP A 95 -12.67 3.97 0.87
N PRO A 96 -12.24 3.54 2.08
CA PRO A 96 -11.89 2.15 2.34
C PRO A 96 -13.09 1.22 2.06
N PRO A 97 -12.92 0.18 1.23
CA PRO A 97 -14.02 -0.74 0.93
C PRO A 97 -14.36 -1.57 2.17
N GLU A 98 -15.63 -1.95 2.32
CA GLU A 98 -16.13 -2.68 3.49
C GLU A 98 -15.31 -3.93 3.78
N LYS A 99 -14.99 -4.73 2.75
CA LYS A 99 -14.12 -5.92 2.84
C LYS A 99 -12.77 -5.64 3.50
N TYR A 100 -12.16 -4.48 3.22
CA TYR A 100 -10.90 -4.08 3.85
C TYR A 100 -11.10 -3.74 5.32
N THR A 101 -12.12 -2.92 5.63
CA THR A 101 -12.42 -2.54 7.02
C THR A 101 -12.82 -3.74 7.90
N SER A 102 -13.62 -4.66 7.35
CA SER A 102 -14.04 -5.90 8.03
C SER A 102 -12.85 -6.82 8.29
N TRP A 103 -11.92 -6.93 7.33
CA TRP A 103 -10.68 -7.66 7.54
C TRP A 103 -9.79 -6.98 8.60
N LEU A 104 -9.69 -5.65 8.62
CA LEU A 104 -8.91 -4.93 9.63
C LEU A 104 -9.39 -5.21 11.06
N ARG A 105 -10.70 -5.26 11.28
CA ARG A 105 -11.30 -5.59 12.59
C ARG A 105 -10.93 -6.99 13.12
N THR A 106 -10.42 -7.87 12.25
CA THR A 106 -9.91 -9.19 12.70
C THR A 106 -8.58 -9.08 13.46
N PHE A 107 -7.86 -7.96 13.31
CA PHE A 107 -6.61 -7.70 14.04
C PHE A 107 -6.84 -7.11 15.43
N ASP A 108 -7.94 -6.38 15.67
CA ASP A 108 -8.31 -5.84 16.99
C ASP A 108 -8.75 -6.92 18.00
N ARG A 109 -9.02 -8.14 17.51
CA ARG A 109 -9.46 -9.28 18.33
C ARG A 109 -8.30 -10.14 18.87
N LYS A 110 -7.05 -9.70 18.73
CA LYS A 110 -5.85 -10.37 19.25
C LYS A 110 -5.20 -9.54 20.35
#